data_AF-A0A9Q9MFG9-F1
#
_entry.id   AF-A0A9Q9MFG9-F1
#
_cell.length_a   1.000
_cell.length_b   1.000
_cell.length_c   1.000
_cell.angle_alpha   90.00
_cell.angle_beta   90.00
_cell.angle_gamma   90.00
#
_symmetry.space_group_name_H-M   'P 1'
#
loop_
_entity.id
_entity.type
_entity.pdbx_description
1 polymer ?
#
loop_
_entity_poly.entity_id
_entity_poly.type
_entity_poly.pdbx_seq_one_letter_code
_entity_poly.pdbx_strand_id
1 'polypeptide(L)'
;MSELWPAGTPGLLRLPSGRTVRGRPLSKPVPDGPVPTLGVYLLGREPAATPWPAHWVRWPDFGLPRDRAALRAALEAALVEAEAGRVEFGCGGGRGRTGTALACLAVLDGVPAGEAVAYVRQHYSRHAVETPWQRGFVKRYT
;
A
#
# COMPACT_ATOMS: atom_id res chain seq x y z
N MET A 1 -14.63 19.41 -2.46
CA MET A 1 -14.33 19.39 -1.00
C MET A 1 -13.27 18.33 -0.81
N SER A 2 -12.21 18.57 -0.04
CA SER A 2 -11.09 17.63 0.08
C SER A 2 -11.59 16.26 0.54
N GLU A 3 -11.47 15.27 -0.34
CA GLU A 3 -11.92 13.89 -0.16
C GLU A 3 -10.80 12.99 0.37
N LEU A 4 -9.69 13.55 0.85
CA LEU A 4 -8.57 12.78 1.37
C LEU A 4 -8.90 12.05 2.68
N TRP A 5 -8.02 11.14 3.09
CA TRP A 5 -8.12 10.52 4.40
C TRP A 5 -8.04 11.59 5.51
N PRO A 6 -8.94 11.54 6.52
CA PRO A 6 -8.82 12.42 7.68
C PRO A 6 -7.47 12.24 8.38
N ALA A 7 -6.91 13.35 8.86
CA ALA A 7 -5.71 13.29 9.69
C ALA A 7 -5.96 12.40 10.92
N GLY A 8 -4.97 11.59 11.30
CA GLY A 8 -5.09 10.64 12.41
C GLY A 8 -5.78 9.31 12.07
N THR A 9 -6.23 9.12 10.82
CA THR A 9 -6.73 7.81 10.36
C THR A 9 -5.68 6.71 10.65
N PRO A 10 -6.03 5.62 11.33
CA PRO A 10 -5.07 4.55 11.61
C PRO A 10 -4.48 3.95 10.32
N GLY A 11 -3.17 3.73 10.33
CA GLY A 11 -2.46 3.16 9.18
C GLY A 11 -2.23 4.14 8.04
N LEU A 12 -2.38 5.46 8.27
CA LEU A 12 -2.00 6.47 7.29
C LEU A 12 -0.48 6.45 7.05
N LEU A 13 -0.08 6.56 5.79
CA LEU A 13 1.26 6.90 5.36
C LEU A 13 1.17 8.21 4.59
N ARG A 14 1.94 9.22 5.03
CA ARG A 14 2.18 10.43 4.24
C ARG A 14 3.43 10.22 3.40
N LEU A 15 3.34 10.47 2.10
CA LEU A 15 4.44 10.35 1.15
C LEU A 15 5.22 11.67 1.03
N PRO A 16 6.44 11.71 0.46
CA PRO A 16 7.22 12.94 0.28
C PRO A 16 6.48 14.06 -0.46
N SER A 17 5.66 13.72 -1.46
CA SER A 17 4.83 14.68 -2.21
C SER A 17 3.71 15.31 -1.38
N GLY A 18 3.47 14.82 -0.16
CA GLY A 18 2.38 15.24 0.71
C GLY A 18 1.09 14.45 0.52
N ARG A 19 1.00 13.60 -0.52
CA ARG A 19 -0.09 12.64 -0.71
C ARG A 19 -0.20 11.69 0.48
N THR A 20 -1.40 11.21 0.75
CA THR A 20 -1.66 10.28 1.86
C THR A 20 -2.37 9.02 1.38
N VAL A 21 -1.94 7.87 1.88
CA VAL A 21 -2.56 6.57 1.60
C VAL A 21 -2.77 5.81 2.92
N ARG A 22 -3.71 4.88 2.96
CA ARG A 22 -4.00 4.07 4.15
C ARG A 22 -3.62 2.61 3.94
N GLY A 23 -2.81 2.04 4.83
CA GLY A 23 -2.59 0.59 4.88
C GLY A 23 -3.51 -0.08 5.89
N ARG A 24 -4.21 -1.16 5.52
CA ARG A 24 -5.19 -1.87 6.38
C ARG A 24 -5.02 -3.40 6.37
N PRO A 25 -5.24 -4.10 7.51
CA PRO A 25 -5.43 -5.54 7.52
C PRO A 25 -6.81 -5.92 6.96
N LEU A 26 -6.84 -6.64 5.84
CA LEU A 26 -8.08 -7.11 5.20
C LEU A 26 -8.75 -8.25 5.97
N SER A 27 -8.04 -8.89 6.91
CA SER A 27 -8.63 -9.85 7.86
C SER A 27 -9.56 -9.21 8.90
N LYS A 28 -9.58 -7.87 8.97
CA LYS A 28 -10.46 -7.10 9.86
C LYS A 28 -11.60 -6.47 9.06
N PRO A 29 -12.77 -6.24 9.67
CA PRO A 29 -13.85 -5.52 9.03
C PRO A 29 -13.39 -4.13 8.59
N VAL A 30 -14.10 -3.57 7.61
CA VAL A 30 -13.90 -2.17 7.20
C VAL A 30 -14.25 -1.30 8.41
N PRO A 31 -13.33 -0.44 8.89
CA PRO A 31 -13.61 0.44 10.01
C PRO A 31 -14.71 1.44 9.66
N ASP A 32 -15.42 1.91 10.68
CA ASP A 32 -16.37 3.02 10.53
C ASP A 32 -15.68 4.27 9.96
N GLY A 33 -16.45 5.10 9.28
CA GLY A 33 -16.00 6.36 8.68
C GLY A 33 -15.86 6.29 7.16
N PRO A 34 -15.03 7.15 6.55
CA PRO A 34 -14.94 7.22 5.10
C PRO A 34 -14.39 5.93 4.49
N VAL A 35 -14.99 5.53 3.37
CA VAL A 35 -14.56 4.38 2.56
C VAL A 35 -13.54 4.80 1.51
N PRO A 36 -12.65 3.91 1.05
CA PRO A 36 -11.69 4.25 0.00
C PRO A 36 -12.39 4.60 -1.32
N THR A 37 -11.76 5.48 -2.09
CA THR A 37 -12.12 5.70 -3.51
C THR A 37 -11.46 4.67 -4.41
N LEU A 38 -10.29 4.15 -4.00
CA LEU A 38 -9.56 3.07 -4.67
C LEU A 38 -8.92 2.12 -3.66
N GLY A 39 -9.10 0.81 -3.88
CA GLY A 39 -8.38 -0.24 -3.17
C GLY A 39 -7.23 -0.84 -3.98
N VAL A 40 -6.13 -1.18 -3.31
CA VAL A 40 -5.04 -2.00 -3.86
C VAL A 40 -4.86 -3.21 -2.95
N TYR A 41 -5.26 -4.38 -3.43
CA TYR A 41 -5.34 -5.61 -2.64
C TYR A 41 -4.31 -6.64 -3.05
N LEU A 42 -3.46 -7.00 -2.09
CA LEU A 42 -2.22 -7.77 -2.27
C LEU A 42 -2.42 -9.17 -1.67
N LEU A 43 -3.22 -9.99 -2.34
CA LEU A 43 -3.69 -11.29 -1.85
C LEU A 43 -3.28 -12.43 -2.79
N GLY A 44 -3.06 -13.62 -2.22
CA GLY A 44 -2.70 -14.81 -3.01
C GLY A 44 -3.85 -15.36 -3.84
N ARG A 45 -5.09 -15.04 -3.44
CA ARG A 45 -6.35 -15.34 -4.12
C ARG A 45 -7.10 -14.05 -4.38
N GLU A 46 -7.97 -14.07 -5.38
CA GLU A 46 -8.82 -12.94 -5.72
C GLU A 46 -9.71 -12.56 -4.53
N PRO A 47 -9.76 -11.28 -4.12
CA PRO A 47 -10.68 -10.83 -3.09
C PRO A 47 -12.13 -10.89 -3.56
N ALA A 48 -13.08 -10.92 -2.62
CA ALA A 48 -14.46 -10.63 -2.94
C ALA A 48 -14.60 -9.19 -3.48
N ALA A 49 -15.61 -8.98 -4.33
CA ALA A 49 -15.89 -7.66 -4.88
C ALA A 49 -16.16 -6.65 -3.75
N THR A 50 -15.61 -5.44 -3.91
CA THR A 50 -15.84 -4.31 -3.00
C THR A 50 -16.83 -3.32 -3.60
N PRO A 51 -17.52 -2.52 -2.76
CA PRO A 51 -18.39 -1.44 -3.23
C PRO A 51 -17.66 -0.30 -3.96
N TRP A 52 -16.34 -0.29 -3.92
CA TRP A 52 -15.46 0.67 -4.60
C TRP A 52 -14.52 -0.06 -5.57
N PRO A 53 -13.95 0.66 -6.57
CA PRO A 53 -12.94 0.11 -7.47
C PRO A 53 -11.73 -0.44 -6.73
N ALA A 54 -11.22 -1.59 -7.19
CA ALA A 54 -10.02 -2.19 -6.60
C ALA A 54 -9.11 -2.83 -7.65
N HIS A 55 -7.81 -2.60 -7.51
CA HIS A 55 -6.77 -3.38 -8.18
C HIS A 55 -6.38 -4.56 -7.30
N TRP A 56 -6.52 -5.78 -7.84
CA TRP A 56 -5.96 -6.97 -7.20
C TRP A 56 -4.61 -7.31 -7.82
N VAL A 57 -3.59 -7.46 -6.96
CA VAL A 57 -2.28 -7.98 -7.35
C VAL A 57 -2.09 -9.32 -6.67
N ARG A 58 -1.92 -10.37 -7.48
CA ARG A 58 -1.71 -11.73 -6.97
C ARG A 58 -0.38 -11.82 -6.22
N TRP A 59 -0.46 -11.96 -4.90
CA TRP A 59 0.70 -11.93 -4.01
C TRP A 59 0.58 -12.99 -2.90
N PRO A 60 1.24 -14.16 -3.06
CA PRO A 60 1.28 -15.21 -2.05
C PRO A 60 1.82 -14.70 -0.72
N ASP A 61 1.35 -15.28 0.37
CA ASP A 61 1.81 -14.85 1.69
C ASP A 61 3.29 -15.13 1.89
N PHE A 62 3.95 -14.22 2.62
CA PHE A 62 5.41 -14.16 2.75
C PHE A 62 6.18 -14.17 1.43
N GLY A 63 5.55 -14.01 0.26
CA GLY A 63 6.21 -14.04 -1.04
C GLY A 63 6.51 -12.67 -1.63
N LEU A 64 6.74 -12.67 -2.94
CA LEU A 64 6.84 -11.50 -3.82
C LEU A 64 5.60 -11.46 -4.75
N PRO A 65 5.29 -10.30 -5.36
CA PRO A 65 4.18 -10.23 -6.33
C PRO A 65 4.47 -11.19 -7.49
N ARG A 66 3.44 -11.93 -7.93
CA ARG A 66 3.57 -12.84 -9.08
C ARG A 66 3.74 -12.09 -10.39
N ASP A 67 3.12 -10.92 -10.47
CA ASP A 67 3.24 -10.01 -11.60
C ASP A 67 3.75 -8.65 -11.09
N ARG A 68 4.98 -8.32 -11.50
CA ARG A 68 5.62 -7.05 -11.12
C ARG A 68 5.11 -5.87 -11.93
N ALA A 69 4.69 -6.10 -13.18
CA ALA A 69 4.12 -5.07 -14.04
C ALA A 69 2.74 -4.67 -13.52
N ALA A 70 1.91 -5.65 -13.16
CA ALA A 70 0.62 -5.39 -12.50
C ALA A 70 0.79 -4.65 -11.17
N LEU A 71 1.82 -4.98 -10.37
CA LEU A 71 2.12 -4.19 -9.18
C LEU A 71 2.45 -2.74 -9.56
N ARG A 72 3.37 -2.50 -10.49
CA ARG A 72 3.77 -1.14 -10.88
C ARG A 72 2.57 -0.32 -11.38
N ALA A 73 1.76 -0.87 -12.27
CA ALA A 73 0.55 -0.21 -12.76
C ALA A 73 -0.41 0.16 -11.63
N ALA A 74 -0.61 -0.75 -10.66
CA ALA A 74 -1.46 -0.46 -9.49
C ALA A 74 -0.87 0.63 -8.57
N LEU A 75 0.45 0.71 -8.42
CA LEU A 75 1.12 1.76 -7.64
C LEU A 75 1.03 3.13 -8.33
N GLU A 76 1.20 3.18 -9.65
CA GLU A 76 1.06 4.42 -10.43
C GLU A 76 -0.38 4.94 -10.39
N ALA A 77 -1.37 4.06 -10.59
CA ALA A 77 -2.78 4.41 -10.43
C ALA A 77 -3.09 4.92 -9.02
N ALA A 78 -2.51 4.30 -8.00
CA ALA A 78 -2.64 4.74 -6.62
C ALA A 78 -2.03 6.14 -6.37
N LEU A 79 -0.89 6.50 -6.97
CA LEU A 79 -0.32 7.84 -6.81
C LEU A 79 -1.18 8.92 -7.45
N VAL A 80 -1.72 8.64 -8.65
CA VAL A 80 -2.63 9.54 -9.35
C VAL A 80 -3.90 9.77 -8.51
N GLU A 81 -4.53 8.68 -8.05
CA GLU A 81 -5.75 8.78 -7.24
C GLU A 81 -5.50 9.47 -5.89
N ALA A 82 -4.34 9.24 -5.25
CA ALA A 82 -4.02 9.82 -3.95
C ALA A 82 -3.84 11.35 -3.95
N GLU A 83 -3.86 12.00 -5.11
CA GLU A 83 -3.88 13.45 -5.23
C GLU A 83 -5.19 14.07 -4.72
N ALA A 84 -6.32 13.38 -4.93
CA ALA A 84 -7.64 13.88 -4.55
C ALA A 84 -8.53 12.84 -3.82
N GLY A 85 -8.12 11.58 -3.77
CA GLY A 85 -8.91 10.45 -3.29
C GLY A 85 -8.33 9.72 -2.07
N ARG A 86 -9.09 8.73 -1.60
CA ARG A 86 -8.77 7.87 -0.46
C ARG A 86 -8.28 6.53 -0.95
N VAL A 87 -6.96 6.42 -1.13
CA VAL A 87 -6.36 5.16 -1.55
C VAL A 87 -6.07 4.26 -0.35
N GLU A 88 -6.51 3.01 -0.42
CA GLU A 88 -6.25 1.98 0.57
C GLU A 88 -5.38 0.85 -0.01
N PHE A 89 -4.37 0.43 0.74
CA PHE A 89 -3.58 -0.77 0.48
C PHE A 89 -3.90 -1.85 1.52
N GLY A 90 -4.08 -3.09 1.08
CA GLY A 90 -4.47 -4.17 1.96
C GLY A 90 -3.88 -5.53 1.63
N CYS A 91 -3.45 -6.25 2.67
CA CYS A 91 -3.21 -7.69 2.63
C CYS A 91 -3.84 -8.32 3.89
N GLY A 92 -3.71 -9.63 4.10
CA GLY A 92 -4.31 -10.29 5.26
C GLY A 92 -3.97 -9.61 6.60
N GLY A 93 -2.68 -9.36 6.85
CA GLY A 93 -2.20 -8.74 8.10
C GLY A 93 -1.90 -7.24 8.04
N GLY A 94 -1.95 -6.61 6.86
CA GLY A 94 -1.64 -5.19 6.70
C GLY A 94 -0.20 -4.81 7.02
N ARG A 95 0.79 -5.73 6.97
CA ARG A 95 2.18 -5.44 7.40
C ARG A 95 3.24 -5.83 6.38
N GLY A 96 3.35 -7.11 6.00
CA GLY A 96 4.37 -7.57 5.06
C GLY A 96 4.13 -7.09 3.64
N ARG A 97 3.16 -7.68 2.96
CA ARG A 97 2.82 -7.33 1.55
C ARG A 97 2.38 -5.87 1.43
N THR A 98 1.49 -5.41 2.30
CA THR A 98 1.09 -3.99 2.39
C THR A 98 2.30 -3.09 2.59
N GLY A 99 3.14 -3.33 3.60
CA GLY A 99 4.33 -2.51 3.83
C GLY A 99 5.33 -2.57 2.67
N THR A 100 5.44 -3.70 1.97
CA THR A 100 6.32 -3.85 0.80
C THR A 100 5.81 -3.00 -0.37
N ALA A 101 4.50 -3.04 -0.65
CA ALA A 101 3.90 -2.19 -1.68
C ALA A 101 4.00 -0.70 -1.32
N LEU A 102 3.74 -0.33 -0.06
CA LEU A 102 3.90 1.05 0.42
C LEU A 102 5.35 1.53 0.32
N ALA A 103 6.33 0.67 0.55
CA ALA A 103 7.73 1.02 0.38
C ALA A 103 8.07 1.26 -1.10
N CYS A 104 7.57 0.41 -2.01
CA CYS A 104 7.72 0.62 -3.45
C CYS A 104 7.01 1.90 -3.91
N LEU A 105 5.83 2.20 -3.37
CA LEU A 105 5.08 3.43 -3.62
C LEU A 105 5.88 4.66 -3.18
N ALA A 106 6.50 4.61 -2.00
CA ALA A 106 7.39 5.66 -1.52
C ALA A 106 8.60 5.86 -2.43
N VAL A 107 9.14 4.80 -3.04
CA VAL A 107 10.20 4.92 -4.06
C VAL A 107 9.71 5.70 -5.28
N LEU A 108 8.54 5.35 -5.81
CA LEU A 108 7.96 6.07 -6.94
C LEU A 108 7.64 7.54 -6.61
N ASP A 109 7.35 7.84 -5.34
CA ASP A 109 7.12 9.20 -4.85
C ASP A 109 8.43 9.91 -4.40
N GLY A 110 9.60 9.34 -4.69
CA GLY A 110 10.89 10.00 -4.57
C GLY A 110 11.78 9.58 -3.38
N VAL A 111 11.38 8.61 -2.56
CA VAL A 111 12.26 8.05 -1.52
C VAL A 111 13.33 7.15 -2.15
N PRO A 112 14.63 7.30 -1.85
CA PRO A 112 15.64 6.37 -2.34
C PRO A 112 15.31 4.92 -1.97
N ALA A 113 15.45 3.98 -2.91
CA ALA A 113 15.11 2.57 -2.70
C ALA A 113 15.83 1.91 -1.50
N GLY A 114 17.04 2.36 -1.19
CA GLY A 114 17.81 1.92 -0.02
C GLY A 114 17.18 2.33 1.32
N GLU A 115 16.42 3.43 1.34
CA GLU A 115 15.83 4.06 2.53
C GLU A 115 14.34 3.76 2.68
N ALA A 116 13.66 3.37 1.59
CA ALA A 116 12.22 3.20 1.55
C ALA A 116 11.65 2.25 2.63
N VAL A 117 12.37 1.18 2.97
CA VAL A 117 11.95 0.28 4.07
C VAL A 117 12.01 0.99 5.43
N ALA A 118 13.06 1.78 5.68
CA ALA A 118 13.18 2.54 6.92
C ALA A 118 12.08 3.61 6.99
N TYR A 119 11.83 4.30 5.88
CA TYR A 119 10.78 5.30 5.73
C TYR A 119 9.40 4.75 6.13
N VAL A 120 8.94 3.66 5.50
CA VAL A 120 7.62 3.09 5.85
C VAL A 120 7.58 2.53 7.27
N ARG A 121 8.72 2.09 7.82
CA ARG A 121 8.75 1.63 9.22
C ARG A 121 8.58 2.74 10.22
N GLN A 122 9.12 3.92 9.91
CA GLN A 122 8.99 5.12 10.72
C GLN A 122 7.60 5.73 10.59
N HIS A 123 7.06 5.81 9.38
CA HIS A 123 5.86 6.62 9.09
C HIS A 123 4.55 5.82 9.01
N TYR A 124 4.61 4.49 8.90
CA TYR A 124 3.43 3.64 8.81
C TYR A 124 3.39 2.56 9.89
N SER A 125 4.39 1.68 9.93
CA SER A 125 4.43 0.60 10.93
C SER A 125 5.83 0.06 11.11
N ARG A 126 6.33 0.04 12.35
CA ARG A 126 7.66 -0.54 12.68
C ARG A 126 7.86 -1.99 12.19
N HIS A 127 6.76 -2.72 11.94
CA HIS A 127 6.73 -4.09 11.47
C HIS A 127 6.49 -4.22 9.95
N ALA A 128 6.48 -3.11 9.21
CA ALA A 128 6.34 -3.13 7.76
C ALA A 128 7.52 -3.86 7.09
N VAL A 129 7.22 -4.57 5.99
CA VAL A 129 8.18 -5.39 5.24
C VAL A 129 8.76 -6.51 6.11
N GLU A 130 8.14 -7.67 6.05
CA GLU A 130 8.35 -8.76 7.02
C GLU A 130 9.54 -9.64 6.66
N THR A 131 9.81 -9.85 5.37
CA THR A 131 10.80 -10.85 4.94
C THR A 131 12.07 -10.23 4.34
N PRO A 132 13.22 -10.93 4.42
CA PRO A 132 14.45 -10.46 3.78
C PRO A 132 14.34 -10.26 2.27
N TRP A 133 13.62 -11.12 1.56
CA TRP A 133 13.42 -10.98 0.11
C TRP A 133 12.44 -9.87 -0.26
N GLN A 134 11.44 -9.55 0.58
CA GLN A 134 10.63 -8.33 0.40
C GLN A 134 11.50 -7.08 0.52
N ARG A 135 12.40 -7.02 1.52
CA ARG A 135 13.39 -5.95 1.64
C ARG A 135 14.29 -5.86 0.40
N GLY A 136 14.78 -7.02 -0.06
CA GLY A 136 15.61 -7.11 -1.27
C GLY A 136 14.87 -6.70 -2.55
N PHE A 137 13.56 -6.93 -2.61
CA PHE A 137 12.71 -6.49 -3.71
C PHE A 137 12.57 -4.96 -3.73
N VAL A 138 12.26 -4.35 -2.59
CA VAL A 138 12.15 -2.88 -2.46
C VAL A 138 13.46 -2.18 -2.85
N LYS A 139 14.61 -2.68 -2.40
CA LYS A 139 15.93 -2.10 -2.70
C LYS A 139 16.28 -2.05 -4.20
N ARG A 140 15.61 -2.86 -5.02
CA ARG A 140 15.81 -2.94 -6.48
C ARG A 140 14.65 -2.33 -7.26
N TYR A 141 13.71 -1.69 -6.57
CA TYR A 141 12.56 -1.05 -7.19
C TYR A 141 12.98 0.30 -7.77
N THR A 142 12.55 0.60 -9.00
CA THR A 142 12.87 1.81 -9.76
C THR A 142 11.64 2.27 -10.52
#